data_AF-A0A974CKM8-F1
#
_entry.id   AF-A0A974CKM8-F1
#
_cell.length_a   1.000
_cell.length_b   1.000
_cell.length_c   1.000
_cell.angle_alpha   90.00
_cell.angle_beta   90.00
_cell.angle_gamma   90.00
#
_symmetry.space_group_name_H-M   'P 1'
#
loop_
_entity.id
_entity.type
_entity.pdbx_description
1 polymer ?
#
loop_
_entity_poly.entity_id
_entity_poly.type
_entity_poly.pdbx_seq_one_letter_code
_entity_poly.pdbx_strand_id
1 'polypeptide(L)'
;MSKERPAASSSLIAPVQDPGEGPSRQGSSPPVPLNEALQENVHRAVAFSFSENSELVSHVLQHWAKLFGKDCQSTSMARKNVILTKIVSAVNAVGCQSRNAKTCQKRLADIKRQVKKKLADHKRHMMGTGGGPTSQLELRDYEAEIAKHIGPDTMGQIH
;
A
#
# COMPACT_ATOMS: atom_id res chain seq x y z
N MET A 1 -15.21 14.48 76.74
CA MET A 1 -16.50 14.60 77.44
C MET A 1 -17.49 15.32 76.55
N SER A 2 -18.72 14.82 76.53
CA SER A 2 -19.94 15.60 76.32
C SER A 2 -20.21 16.12 74.92
N LYS A 3 -21.43 16.13 74.41
CA LYS A 3 -22.70 15.44 74.68
C LYS A 3 -23.65 16.14 73.70
N GLU A 4 -24.53 15.35 73.09
CA GLU A 4 -25.94 15.72 72.94
C GLU A 4 -26.31 16.86 71.97
N ARG A 5 -26.99 16.44 70.89
CA ARG A 5 -28.11 17.14 70.23
C ARG A 5 -29.25 17.37 71.27
N PRO A 6 -30.47 17.85 70.94
CA PRO A 6 -31.00 18.60 69.81
C PRO A 6 -31.87 19.80 70.29
N ALA A 7 -32.49 20.55 69.39
CA ALA A 7 -33.74 21.24 69.71
C ALA A 7 -34.70 21.12 68.52
N ALA A 8 -35.78 20.39 68.78
CA ALA A 8 -36.95 20.28 67.94
C ALA A 8 -37.89 21.45 68.20
N SER A 9 -38.58 21.92 67.18
CA SER A 9 -39.93 22.47 67.23
C SER A 9 -40.29 22.92 65.82
N SER A 10 -41.49 22.78 65.31
CA SER A 10 -42.68 22.05 65.72
C SER A 10 -43.62 22.28 64.53
N SER A 11 -44.37 21.25 64.14
CA SER A 11 -45.80 21.42 63.82
C SER A 11 -46.15 22.25 62.57
N LEU A 12 -46.56 21.57 61.48
CA LEU A 12 -47.99 21.36 61.16
C LEU A 12 -48.27 21.12 59.65
N ILE A 13 -49.05 20.05 59.42
CA ILE A 13 -50.10 19.89 58.40
C ILE A 13 -49.65 19.60 56.95
N ALA A 14 -49.72 18.31 56.60
CA ALA A 14 -50.22 17.80 55.32
C ALA A 14 -51.76 17.60 55.46
N PRO A 15 -52.58 17.25 54.44
CA PRO A 15 -52.24 16.81 53.07
C PRO A 15 -53.18 17.35 51.96
N VAL A 16 -52.71 17.39 50.72
CA VAL A 16 -53.61 17.22 49.57
C VAL A 16 -52.96 16.29 48.55
N GLN A 17 -53.74 15.30 48.15
CA GLN A 17 -53.41 14.23 47.24
C GLN A 17 -53.72 14.68 45.82
N ASP A 18 -52.77 14.55 44.89
CA ASP A 18 -52.98 13.86 43.61
C ASP A 18 -51.62 13.45 43.02
N PRO A 19 -51.45 12.20 42.55
CA PRO A 19 -50.18 11.65 42.12
C PRO A 19 -49.98 11.85 40.61
N GLY A 20 -48.97 12.62 40.22
CA GLY A 20 -48.70 12.74 38.78
C GLY A 20 -47.52 13.61 38.35
N GLU A 21 -46.53 13.89 39.20
CA GLU A 21 -45.27 14.45 38.72
C GLU A 21 -44.23 13.33 38.55
N GLY A 22 -43.79 13.14 37.31
CA GLY A 22 -42.49 12.55 37.03
C GLY A 22 -41.74 13.40 36.01
N PRO A 23 -40.99 14.43 36.42
CA PRO A 23 -39.90 14.96 35.63
C PRO A 23 -38.58 14.43 36.20
N SER A 24 -38.14 13.24 35.77
CA SER A 24 -36.76 12.82 35.99
C SER A 24 -35.85 13.53 34.98
N ARG A 25 -35.51 14.78 35.29
CA ARG A 25 -34.28 15.40 34.82
C ARG A 25 -33.11 14.81 35.61
N GLN A 26 -31.98 14.66 34.91
CA GLN A 26 -30.63 14.29 35.40
C GLN A 26 -30.33 12.79 35.45
N GLY A 27 -30.03 12.23 34.28
CA GLY A 27 -28.82 11.43 34.13
C GLY A 27 -27.88 12.20 33.21
N SER A 28 -26.77 12.72 33.73
CA SER A 28 -25.70 13.24 32.88
C SER A 28 -25.15 12.07 32.08
N SER A 29 -25.51 11.98 30.79
CA SER A 29 -24.83 11.08 29.87
C SER A 29 -23.34 11.48 29.84
N PRO A 30 -22.43 10.51 29.97
CA PRO A 30 -21.00 10.76 29.79
C PRO A 30 -20.73 11.40 28.43
N PRO A 31 -19.69 12.24 28.29
CA PRO A 31 -19.22 12.60 26.96
C PRO A 31 -18.86 11.31 26.24
N VAL A 32 -19.55 11.05 25.13
CA VAL A 32 -19.15 10.02 24.16
C VAL A 32 -17.65 10.21 23.89
N PRO A 33 -16.82 9.17 24.05
CA PRO A 33 -15.39 9.26 23.76
C PRO A 33 -15.17 9.72 22.32
N LEU A 34 -14.20 10.62 22.13
CA LEU A 34 -13.62 10.93 20.83
C LEU A 34 -13.09 9.65 20.17
N ASN A 35 -13.96 8.94 19.47
CA ASN A 35 -13.59 7.98 18.44
C ASN A 35 -14.57 8.09 17.27
N GLU A 36 -14.89 9.33 16.87
CA GLU A 36 -15.27 9.60 15.49
C GLU A 36 -14.05 9.26 14.63
N ALA A 37 -14.07 7.99 14.22
CA ALA A 37 -13.40 7.41 13.10
C ALA A 37 -12.59 8.44 12.32
N LEU A 38 -11.28 8.45 12.58
CA LEU A 38 -10.37 8.44 11.45
C LEU A 38 -10.80 7.22 10.62
N GLN A 39 -11.79 7.41 9.74
CA GLN A 39 -11.73 6.86 8.41
C GLN A 39 -10.40 7.38 7.89
N GLU A 40 -9.31 6.71 8.26
CA GLU A 40 -8.15 6.57 7.42
C GLU A 40 -8.73 5.93 6.17
N ASN A 41 -9.23 6.81 5.32
CA ASN A 41 -9.71 6.49 4.02
C ASN A 41 -8.45 5.89 3.41
N VAL A 42 -8.37 4.56 3.34
CA VAL A 42 -7.23 3.84 2.80
C VAL A 42 -7.29 4.12 1.31
N HIS A 43 -6.86 5.32 0.94
CA HIS A 43 -6.74 5.77 -0.42
C HIS A 43 -5.73 4.80 -1.00
N ARG A 44 -6.23 3.88 -1.84
CA ARG A 44 -5.39 2.96 -2.60
C ARG A 44 -4.25 3.79 -3.18
N ALA A 45 -3.01 3.41 -2.84
CA ALA A 45 -1.84 4.09 -3.37
C ALA A 45 -1.97 4.28 -4.89
N VAL A 46 -1.64 5.49 -5.36
CA VAL A 46 -1.74 5.83 -6.79
C VAL A 46 -0.88 4.83 -7.57
N ALA A 47 -1.41 4.31 -8.68
CA ALA A 47 -0.68 3.37 -9.53
C ALA A 47 0.59 4.02 -10.12
N PHE A 48 1.58 3.21 -10.52
CA PHE A 48 2.74 3.72 -11.24
C PHE A 48 2.33 4.13 -12.66
N SER A 49 2.56 5.40 -12.99
CA SER A 49 2.38 6.00 -14.31
C SER A 49 3.33 5.38 -15.35
N PHE A 50 3.08 5.68 -16.63
CA PHE A 50 3.95 5.23 -17.72
C PHE A 50 5.40 5.73 -17.53
N SER A 51 5.57 7.03 -17.26
CA SER A 51 6.89 7.64 -17.05
C SER A 51 7.62 7.02 -15.86
N GLU A 52 6.93 6.81 -14.72
CA GLU A 52 7.53 6.12 -13.57
C GLU A 52 7.97 4.68 -13.92
N ASN A 53 7.20 3.95 -14.72
CA ASN A 53 7.56 2.59 -15.15
C ASN A 53 8.76 2.61 -16.11
N SER A 54 8.80 3.57 -17.05
CA SER A 54 9.90 3.75 -17.99
C SER A 54 11.20 4.07 -17.26
N GLU A 55 11.15 5.02 -16.32
CA GLU A 55 12.30 5.43 -15.52
C GLU A 55 12.85 4.28 -14.65
N LEU A 56 11.93 3.55 -14.02
CA LEU A 56 12.25 2.37 -13.22
C LEU A 56 12.97 1.31 -14.06
N VAL A 57 12.45 0.98 -15.24
CA VAL A 57 13.04 -0.06 -16.09
C VAL A 57 14.38 0.40 -16.64
N SER A 58 14.47 1.60 -17.20
CA SER A 58 15.70 2.12 -17.81
C SER A 58 16.88 2.08 -16.85
N HIS A 59 16.71 2.63 -15.63
CA HIS A 59 17.78 2.63 -14.62
C HIS A 59 18.10 1.23 -14.08
N VAL A 60 17.11 0.34 -13.98
CA VAL A 60 17.36 -1.06 -13.60
C VAL A 60 18.21 -1.76 -14.65
N LEU A 61 17.93 -1.53 -15.95
CA LEU A 61 18.66 -2.15 -17.05
C LEU A 61 20.12 -1.66 -17.11
N GLN A 62 20.37 -0.37 -16.86
CA GLN A 62 21.73 0.18 -16.71
C GLN A 62 22.56 -0.53 -15.63
N HIS A 63 21.89 -1.10 -14.63
CA HIS A 63 22.52 -1.80 -13.50
C HIS A 63 22.20 -3.29 -13.47
N TRP A 64 21.71 -3.85 -14.59
CA TRP A 64 21.22 -5.23 -14.65
C TRP A 64 22.27 -6.24 -14.19
N ALA A 65 23.51 -6.12 -14.68
CA ALA A 65 24.59 -7.03 -14.33
C ALA A 65 24.82 -7.14 -12.81
N LYS A 66 24.70 -6.02 -12.09
CA LYS A 66 24.93 -5.91 -10.64
C LYS A 66 23.71 -6.31 -9.80
N LEU A 67 22.50 -6.15 -10.34
CA LEU A 67 21.26 -6.47 -9.64
C LEU A 67 20.76 -7.89 -9.90
N PHE A 68 20.91 -8.39 -11.13
CA PHE A 68 20.32 -9.64 -11.60
C PHE A 68 21.21 -10.47 -12.52
N GLY A 69 22.27 -9.90 -13.08
CA GLY A 69 23.15 -10.58 -14.04
C GLY A 69 24.42 -11.14 -13.41
N LYS A 70 25.46 -11.27 -14.25
CA LYS A 70 26.74 -11.92 -13.92
C LYS A 70 27.45 -11.38 -12.67
N ASP A 71 27.29 -10.10 -12.35
CA ASP A 71 27.97 -9.46 -11.22
C ASP A 71 27.12 -9.44 -9.94
N CYS A 72 25.92 -10.03 -9.97
CA CYS A 72 24.98 -9.97 -8.85
C CYS A 72 25.54 -10.63 -7.59
N GLN A 73 26.22 -11.76 -7.72
CA GLN A 73 26.79 -12.51 -6.59
C GLN A 73 28.00 -11.81 -5.97
N SER A 74 28.79 -11.10 -6.78
CA SER A 74 29.96 -10.33 -6.30
C SER A 74 29.59 -8.93 -5.81
N THR A 75 28.41 -8.41 -6.17
CA THR A 75 27.95 -7.09 -5.72
C THR A 75 27.40 -7.18 -4.29
N SER A 76 28.02 -6.45 -3.37
CA SER A 76 27.57 -6.37 -1.97
C SER A 76 26.18 -5.76 -1.82
N MET A 77 25.47 -6.13 -0.74
CA MET A 77 24.15 -5.59 -0.43
C MET A 77 24.16 -4.06 -0.28
N ALA A 78 25.18 -3.49 0.36
CA ALA A 78 25.33 -2.04 0.49
C ALA A 78 25.36 -1.35 -0.89
N ARG A 79 26.09 -1.94 -1.85
CA ARG A 79 26.14 -1.39 -3.22
C ARG A 79 24.83 -1.55 -3.96
N LYS A 80 24.12 -2.68 -3.79
CA LYS A 80 22.77 -2.86 -4.33
C LYS A 80 21.80 -1.83 -3.76
N ASN A 81 21.87 -1.54 -2.47
CA ASN A 81 21.04 -0.53 -1.82
C ASN A 81 21.32 0.87 -2.37
N VAL A 82 22.59 1.25 -2.57
CA VAL A 82 22.94 2.54 -3.20
C VAL A 82 22.34 2.65 -4.61
N ILE A 83 22.42 1.58 -5.40
CA ILE A 83 21.82 1.53 -6.74
C ILE A 83 20.29 1.69 -6.66
N LEU A 84 19.63 0.96 -5.76
CA LEU A 84 18.19 1.04 -5.57
C LEU A 84 17.74 2.43 -5.10
N THR A 85 18.48 3.08 -4.21
CA THR A 85 18.20 4.46 -3.80
C THR A 85 18.27 5.42 -4.99
N LYS A 86 19.28 5.29 -5.86
CA LYS A 86 19.37 6.10 -7.09
C LYS A 86 18.18 5.89 -8.02
N ILE A 87 17.77 4.63 -8.21
CA ILE A 87 16.57 4.29 -9.00
C ILE A 87 15.32 4.94 -8.39
N VAL A 88 15.13 4.85 -7.07
CA VAL A 88 13.99 5.47 -6.38
C VAL A 88 14.00 6.98 -6.55
N SER A 89 15.15 7.64 -6.42
CA SER A 89 15.29 9.08 -6.65
C SER A 89 14.88 9.48 -8.08
N ALA A 90 15.33 8.73 -9.09
CA ALA A 90 14.95 9.00 -10.49
C ALA A 90 13.44 8.83 -10.72
N VAL A 91 12.84 7.75 -10.21
CA VAL A 91 11.38 7.52 -10.31
C VAL A 91 10.59 8.61 -9.59
N ASN A 92 11.03 9.04 -8.40
CA ASN A 92 10.37 10.09 -7.65
C ASN A 92 10.50 11.47 -8.32
N ALA A 93 11.54 11.70 -9.14
CA ALA A 93 11.70 12.95 -9.88
C ALA A 93 10.63 13.13 -10.99
N VAL A 94 10.09 12.04 -11.53
CA VAL A 94 9.04 12.06 -12.56
C VAL A 94 7.64 11.73 -12.03
N GLY A 95 7.55 11.26 -10.78
CA GLY A 95 6.31 10.80 -10.15
C GLY A 95 5.61 11.89 -9.33
N CYS A 96 4.29 11.79 -9.21
CA CYS A 96 3.48 12.69 -8.36
C CYS A 96 3.39 12.23 -6.89
N GLN A 97 3.82 11.01 -6.58
CA GLN A 97 3.76 10.43 -5.24
C GLN A 97 5.11 9.78 -4.90
N SER A 98 5.61 10.04 -3.69
CA SER A 98 6.84 9.43 -3.19
C SER A 98 6.75 7.90 -3.19
N ARG A 99 7.69 7.26 -3.88
CA ARG A 99 7.93 5.81 -3.87
C ARG A 99 9.13 5.51 -2.98
N ASN A 100 9.16 4.28 -2.47
CA ASN A 100 10.29 3.73 -1.72
C ASN A 100 10.85 2.49 -2.42
N ALA A 101 12.03 2.05 -2.00
CA ALA A 101 12.74 0.91 -2.60
C ALA A 101 11.86 -0.35 -2.67
N LYS A 102 11.14 -0.67 -1.59
CA LYS A 102 10.25 -1.84 -1.53
C LYS A 102 9.15 -1.77 -2.59
N THR A 103 8.50 -0.62 -2.76
CA THR A 103 7.45 -0.43 -3.77
C THR A 103 8.01 -0.51 -5.20
N CYS A 104 9.18 0.06 -5.47
CA CYS A 104 9.83 -0.03 -6.78
C CYS A 104 10.26 -1.47 -7.09
N GLN A 105 10.82 -2.20 -6.13
CA GLN A 105 11.18 -3.61 -6.29
C GLN A 105 9.96 -4.49 -6.58
N LYS A 106 8.87 -4.29 -5.81
CA LYS A 106 7.60 -5.00 -6.06
C LYS A 106 7.06 -4.69 -7.45
N ARG A 107 7.06 -3.42 -7.84
CA ARG A 107 6.62 -3.00 -9.17
C ARG A 107 7.45 -3.62 -10.29
N LEU A 108 8.77 -3.64 -10.13
CA LEU A 108 9.68 -4.29 -11.08
C LEU A 108 9.39 -5.79 -11.18
N ALA A 109 9.16 -6.49 -10.06
CA ALA A 109 8.78 -7.90 -10.06
C ALA A 109 7.45 -8.13 -10.79
N ASP A 110 6.48 -7.23 -10.62
CA ASP A 110 5.20 -7.26 -11.33
C ASP A 110 5.38 -7.08 -12.84
N ILE A 111 6.18 -6.10 -13.27
CA ILE A 111 6.49 -5.87 -14.69
C ILE A 111 7.16 -7.11 -15.29
N LYS A 112 8.18 -7.67 -14.63
CA LYS A 112 8.85 -8.89 -15.09
C LYS A 112 7.85 -10.05 -15.26
N ARG A 113 6.95 -10.24 -14.29
CA ARG A 113 5.91 -11.28 -14.35
C ARG A 113 4.95 -11.06 -15.52
N GLN A 114 4.49 -9.82 -15.72
CA GLN A 114 3.58 -9.46 -16.81
C GLN A 114 4.23 -9.72 -18.17
N VAL A 115 5.49 -9.30 -18.35
CA VAL A 115 6.25 -9.52 -19.58
C VAL A 115 6.45 -11.03 -19.84
N LYS A 116 6.90 -11.80 -18.83
CA LYS A 116 7.03 -13.26 -18.96
C LYS A 116 5.72 -13.92 -19.38
N LYS A 117 4.59 -13.51 -18.78
CA LYS A 117 3.27 -14.03 -19.13
C LYS A 117 2.92 -13.71 -20.59
N LYS A 118 3.05 -12.45 -21.02
CA LYS A 118 2.78 -12.05 -22.41
C LYS A 118 3.62 -12.85 -23.42
N LEU A 119 4.92 -13.04 -23.13
CA LEU A 119 5.82 -13.84 -23.97
C LEU A 119 5.42 -15.32 -24.02
N ALA A 120 5.08 -15.91 -22.87
CA ALA A 120 4.65 -17.30 -22.79
C ALA A 120 3.33 -17.54 -23.52
N ASP A 121 2.35 -16.66 -23.34
CA ASP A 121 1.06 -16.73 -24.02
C ASP A 121 1.25 -16.58 -25.53
N HIS A 122 2.08 -15.63 -25.99
CA HIS A 122 2.40 -15.48 -27.41
C HIS A 122 3.08 -16.73 -28.01
N LYS A 123 4.07 -17.30 -27.31
CA LYS A 123 4.73 -18.56 -27.73
C LYS A 123 3.72 -19.71 -27.84
N ARG A 124 2.80 -19.85 -26.88
CA ARG A 124 1.75 -20.88 -26.91
C ARG A 124 0.80 -20.69 -28.09
N HIS A 125 0.40 -19.45 -28.37
CA HIS A 125 -0.42 -19.15 -29.55
C HIS A 125 0.28 -19.54 -30.85
N MET A 126 1.56 -19.17 -31.00
CA MET A 126 2.36 -19.54 -32.18
C MET A 126 2.51 -21.05 -32.36
N MET A 127 2.69 -21.81 -31.28
CA MET A 127 2.85 -23.27 -31.35
C MET A 127 1.52 -24.02 -31.55
N GLY A 128 0.40 -23.46 -31.10
CA GLY A 128 -0.92 -24.10 -31.15
C GLY A 128 -1.74 -23.81 -32.39
N THR A 129 -1.37 -22.80 -33.20
CA THR A 129 -2.07 -22.49 -34.45
C THR A 129 -1.34 -23.11 -35.63
N GLY A 130 -1.94 -24.13 -36.25
CA GLY A 130 -1.47 -24.73 -37.50
C GLY A 130 -1.69 -23.82 -38.72
N GLY A 131 -1.05 -22.64 -38.74
CA GLY A 131 -1.10 -21.69 -39.86
C GLY A 131 -2.13 -20.55 -39.75
N GLY A 132 -2.66 -20.26 -38.56
CA GLY A 132 -3.53 -19.10 -38.33
C GLY A 132 -2.77 -17.78 -38.13
N PRO A 133 -3.42 -16.60 -38.28
CA PRO A 133 -2.76 -15.30 -38.11
C PRO A 133 -2.16 -15.15 -36.71
N THR A 134 -0.90 -14.72 -36.63
CA THR A 134 -0.21 -14.49 -35.36
C THR A 134 -0.83 -13.32 -34.60
N SER A 135 -1.29 -13.53 -33.36
CA SER A 135 -1.65 -12.41 -32.48
C SER A 135 -0.42 -11.51 -32.27
N GLN A 136 -0.47 -10.27 -32.74
CA GLN A 136 0.63 -9.31 -32.54
C GLN A 136 0.90 -9.15 -31.05
N LEU A 137 2.14 -9.38 -30.63
CA LEU A 137 2.56 -9.21 -29.25
C LEU A 137 2.71 -7.71 -28.96
N GLU A 138 1.73 -7.13 -28.27
CA GLU A 138 1.81 -5.74 -27.84
C GLU A 138 2.56 -5.60 -26.50
N LEU A 139 3.81 -5.16 -26.61
CA LEU A 139 4.62 -4.70 -25.48
C LEU A 139 4.73 -3.19 -25.52
N ARG A 140 4.57 -2.56 -24.37
CA ARG A 140 4.96 -1.16 -24.18
C ARG A 140 6.47 -1.04 -24.30
N ASP A 141 6.99 0.14 -24.59
CA ASP A 141 8.44 0.34 -24.81
C ASP A 141 9.30 -0.18 -23.64
N TYR A 142 8.96 0.20 -22.41
CA TYR A 142 9.64 -0.30 -21.20
C TYR A 142 9.46 -1.81 -20.98
N GLU A 143 8.37 -2.41 -21.46
CA GLU A 143 8.16 -3.86 -21.40
C GLU A 143 9.03 -4.59 -22.44
N ALA A 144 9.17 -4.01 -23.63
CA ALA A 144 10.01 -4.53 -24.70
C ALA A 144 11.50 -4.45 -24.33
N GLU A 145 11.93 -3.37 -23.67
CA GLU A 145 13.30 -3.23 -23.19
C GLU A 145 13.69 -4.29 -22.16
N ILE A 146 12.82 -4.51 -21.15
CA ILE A 146 13.11 -5.51 -20.12
C ILE A 146 12.98 -6.93 -20.67
N ALA A 147 12.11 -7.17 -21.66
CA ALA A 147 11.97 -8.47 -22.32
C ALA A 147 13.30 -8.97 -22.92
N LYS A 148 14.14 -8.07 -23.45
CA LYS A 148 15.46 -8.41 -24.01
C LYS A 148 16.42 -9.02 -22.97
N HIS A 149 16.17 -8.78 -21.68
CA HIS A 149 17.04 -9.19 -20.57
C HIS A 149 16.46 -10.35 -19.76
N ILE A 150 15.14 -10.50 -19.78
CA ILE A 150 14.44 -11.60 -19.11
C ILE A 150 14.52 -12.84 -20.02
N GLY A 151 15.65 -13.54 -19.99
CA GLY A 151 15.76 -14.87 -20.59
C GLY A 151 14.80 -15.87 -19.91
N PRO A 152 14.54 -17.03 -20.55
CA PRO A 152 13.61 -18.05 -20.03
C PRO A 152 13.94 -18.52 -18.60
N ASP A 153 15.21 -18.47 -18.17
CA ASP A 153 15.69 -19.03 -16.89
C ASP A 153 16.31 -18.01 -15.92
N THR A 154 15.91 -16.74 -15.94
CA THR A 154 16.22 -15.84 -14.80
C THR A 154 15.32 -16.18 -13.60
N MET A 155 15.60 -17.33 -13.00
CA MET A 155 15.18 -17.80 -11.70
C MET A 155 16.30 -17.45 -10.71
N GLY A 156 16.02 -16.59 -9.74
CA GLY A 156 17.03 -16.21 -8.76
C GLY A 156 16.60 -14.97 -7.98
N GLN A 157 16.25 -15.20 -6.73
CA GLN A 157 15.71 -14.26 -5.75
C GLN A 157 16.51 -12.95 -5.64
N ILE A 158 15.78 -11.86 -5.38
CA ILE A 158 16.34 -10.82 -4.51
C ILE A 158 16.17 -11.39 -3.10
N HIS A 159 17.27 -11.90 -2.54
CA HIS A 159 17.37 -12.28 -1.14
C HIS A 159 17.53 -11.03 -0.27
#